data_AF-A0A962TGE9-F1
#
_entry.id   AF-A0A962TGE9-F1
#
_cell.length_a   1.000
_cell.length_b   1.000
_cell.length_c   1.000
_cell.angle_alpha   90.00
_cell.angle_beta   90.00
_cell.angle_gamma   90.00
#
_symmetry.space_group_name_H-M   'P 1'
#
loop_
_entity.id
_entity.type
_entity.pdbx_description
1 polymer ?
#
loop_
_entity_poly.entity_id
_entity_poly.type
_entity_poly.pdbx_seq_one_letter_code
_entity_poly.pdbx_strand_id
1 'polypeptide(L)'
;TGVALDNTGTHVPNEAMGGILAGVGLIVMLLVITIGILMAMALFYGVPLVMLGRQNAWPAVQASIAASWINMLPLLVFGLIYVALGIIAIVPFGLGLLVLGPVTICAIYASYREIFEEEPPASGINLAK
;
A
#
# COMPACT_ATOMS: atom_id res chain seq x y z
N THR A 1 27.44 7.78 62.57
CA THR A 1 26.91 6.61 61.84
C THR A 1 26.74 7.02 60.39
N GLY A 2 27.81 6.87 59.59
CA GLY A 2 27.82 7.26 58.19
C GLY A 2 26.95 6.33 57.37
N VAL A 3 25.78 6.81 56.97
CA VAL A 3 24.95 6.14 55.97
C VAL A 3 25.71 6.21 54.66
N ALA A 4 26.18 5.05 54.20
CA ALA A 4 26.72 4.88 52.86
C ALA A 4 25.61 5.21 51.86
N LEU A 5 25.69 6.41 51.28
CA LEU A 5 24.97 6.73 50.05
C LEU A 5 25.69 5.99 48.93
N ASP A 6 25.32 4.71 48.78
CA ASP A 6 25.49 3.92 47.58
C ASP A 6 24.93 4.72 46.40
N ASN A 7 25.83 5.40 45.70
CA ASN A 7 25.60 5.92 44.37
C ASN A 7 25.77 4.75 43.41
N THR A 8 24.73 3.92 43.31
CA THR A 8 24.51 3.04 42.16
C THR A 8 24.26 3.98 40.99
N GLY A 9 25.35 4.56 40.48
CA GLY A 9 25.37 5.20 39.18
C GLY A 9 24.85 4.16 38.22
N THR A 10 23.71 4.46 37.61
CA THR A 10 23.14 3.72 36.50
C THR A 10 24.10 3.85 35.32
N HIS A 11 25.22 3.13 35.41
CA HIS A 11 26.16 2.95 34.32
C HIS A 11 25.49 1.97 33.36
N VAL A 12 24.45 2.45 32.67
CA VAL A 12 23.76 1.71 31.62
C VAL A 12 24.87 1.30 30.65
N PRO A 13 25.19 0.00 30.53
CA PRO A 13 26.28 -0.41 29.66
C PRO A 13 25.95 0.08 28.25
N ASN A 14 26.93 0.63 27.54
CA ASN A 14 26.74 1.19 26.19
C ASN A 14 26.07 0.17 25.24
N GLU A 15 26.24 -1.12 25.53
CA GLU A 15 25.61 -2.28 24.91
C GLU A 15 24.08 -2.30 25.09
N ALA A 16 23.59 -2.02 26.30
CA ALA A 16 22.16 -1.91 26.60
C ALA A 16 21.54 -0.67 25.94
N MET A 17 22.28 0.44 25.88
CA MET A 17 21.84 1.64 25.17
C MET A 17 21.69 1.38 23.66
N GLY A 18 22.64 0.67 23.05
CA GLY A 18 22.57 0.24 21.65
C GLY A 18 21.39 -0.69 21.36
N GLY A 19 21.11 -1.65 22.25
CA GLY A 19 19.96 -2.54 22.14
C GLY A 19 18.62 -1.82 22.21
N ILE A 20 18.48 -0.84 23.11
CA ILE A 20 17.26 -0.01 23.22
C ILE A 20 17.06 0.83 21.96
N LEU A 21 18.11 1.50 21.46
CA LEU A 21 18.04 2.32 20.25
C LEU A 21 17.68 1.48 19.01
N ALA A 22 18.27 0.28 18.86
CA ALA A 22 17.93 -0.64 17.78
C ALA A 22 16.48 -1.14 17.89
N GLY A 23 16.01 -1.47 19.09
CA GLY A 23 14.65 -1.91 19.33
C GLY A 23 13.61 -0.83 19.02
N VAL A 24 13.84 0.39 19.48
CA VAL A 24 12.97 1.54 19.17
C VAL A 24 13.01 1.85 17.67
N GLY A 25 14.19 1.81 17.04
CA GLY A 25 14.33 2.01 15.60
C GLY A 25 13.53 1.02 14.77
N LEU A 26 13.55 -0.26 15.13
CA LEU A 26 12.78 -1.31 14.46
C LEU A 26 11.26 -1.08 14.63
N ILE A 27 10.81 -0.75 15.84
CA ILE A 27 9.38 -0.47 16.10
C ILE A 27 8.90 0.72 15.26
N VAL A 28 9.67 1.81 15.22
CA VAL A 28 9.35 2.99 14.40
C VAL A 28 9.30 2.62 12.93
N MET A 29 10.27 1.85 12.43
CA MET A 29 10.27 1.37 11.04
C MET A 29 9.02 0.55 10.71
N LEU A 30 8.65 -0.41 11.56
CA LEU A 30 7.43 -1.20 11.38
C LEU A 30 6.16 -0.34 11.39
N LEU A 31 6.11 0.66 12.27
CA LEU A 31 5.00 1.62 12.32
C LEU A 31 4.88 2.41 11.01
N VAL A 32 5.99 2.96 10.51
CA VAL A 32 6.01 3.72 9.25
C VAL A 32 5.58 2.84 8.08
N ILE A 33 6.07 1.61 7.99
CA ILE A 33 5.67 0.67 6.93
C ILE A 33 4.17 0.35 7.03
N THR A 34 3.67 0.06 8.23
CA THR A 34 2.27 -0.28 8.44
C THR A 34 1.36 0.87 8.03
N ILE A 35 1.68 2.09 8.47
CA ILE A 35 0.92 3.30 8.09
C ILE A 35 1.00 3.52 6.57
N GLY A 36 2.18 3.35 5.98
CA GLY A 36 2.37 3.49 4.53
C GLY A 36 1.52 2.52 3.72
N ILE A 37 1.44 1.26 4.14
CA ILE A 37 0.59 0.25 3.50
C ILE A 37 -0.89 0.63 3.63
N LEU A 38 -1.33 1.04 4.82
CA LEU A 38 -2.72 1.45 5.04
C LEU A 38 -3.10 2.67 4.17
N MET A 39 -2.20 3.64 4.07
CA MET A 39 -2.40 4.80 3.20
C MET A 39 -2.45 4.39 1.73
N ALA A 40 -1.57 3.49 1.29
CA ALA A 40 -1.59 2.98 -0.08
C ALA A 40 -2.93 2.30 -0.39
N MET A 41 -3.39 1.39 0.48
CA MET A 41 -4.69 0.72 0.31
C MET A 41 -5.88 1.68 0.33
N ALA A 42 -5.83 2.70 1.18
CA ALA A 42 -6.89 3.70 1.29
C ALA A 42 -7.01 4.56 0.02
N LEU A 43 -5.88 4.90 -0.60
CA LEU A 43 -5.82 5.86 -1.70
C LEU A 43 -5.83 5.20 -3.09
N PHE A 44 -5.38 3.95 -3.21
CA PHE A 44 -5.22 3.25 -4.50
C PHE A 44 -6.52 3.25 -5.32
N TYR A 45 -7.65 2.85 -4.72
CA TYR A 45 -8.97 2.96 -5.33
C TYR A 45 -9.79 4.13 -4.77
N GLY A 46 -9.44 4.67 -3.61
CA GLY A 46 -10.16 5.78 -2.99
C GLY A 46 -10.17 7.04 -3.86
N VAL A 47 -9.03 7.38 -4.47
CA VAL A 47 -8.93 8.53 -5.38
C VAL A 47 -9.84 8.38 -6.62
N PRO A 48 -9.76 7.28 -7.40
CA PRO A 48 -10.65 7.09 -8.55
C PRO A 48 -12.12 6.94 -8.15
N LEU A 49 -12.45 6.34 -7.00
CA LEU A 49 -13.84 6.28 -6.51
C LEU A 49 -14.44 7.67 -6.23
N VAL A 50 -13.65 8.60 -5.69
CA VAL A 50 -14.10 9.98 -5.45
C VAL A 50 -14.16 10.77 -6.76
N MET A 51 -13.13 10.67 -7.60
CA MET A 51 -13.03 11.46 -8.83
C MET A 51 -13.95 10.97 -9.95
N LEU A 52 -14.01 9.65 -10.17
CA LEU A 52 -14.75 9.01 -11.26
C LEU A 52 -16.12 8.53 -10.78
N GLY A 53 -16.16 7.83 -9.65
CA GLY A 53 -17.40 7.32 -9.04
C GLY A 53 -18.23 8.38 -8.32
N ARG A 54 -17.73 9.62 -8.18
CA ARG A 54 -18.37 10.75 -7.47
C ARG A 54 -18.83 10.39 -6.04
N GLN A 55 -18.17 9.41 -5.41
CA GLN A 55 -18.48 9.01 -4.04
C GLN A 55 -17.89 10.01 -3.02
N ASN A 56 -18.50 10.09 -1.84
CA ASN A 56 -17.94 10.87 -0.74
C ASN A 56 -16.60 10.27 -0.27
N ALA A 57 -15.69 11.11 0.22
CA ALA A 57 -14.31 10.69 0.56
C ALA A 57 -14.24 9.55 1.60
N TRP A 58 -15.07 9.62 2.65
CA TRP A 58 -15.06 8.62 3.71
C TRP A 58 -15.51 7.22 3.24
N PRO A 59 -16.68 7.05 2.59
CA PRO A 59 -17.09 5.75 2.08
C PRO A 59 -16.16 5.22 0.97
N ALA A 60 -15.56 6.11 0.16
CA ALA A 60 -14.60 5.71 -0.87
C ALA A 60 -13.33 5.05 -0.28
N VAL A 61 -12.81 5.59 0.83
CA VAL A 61 -11.67 4.99 1.53
C VAL A 61 -12.02 3.61 2.09
N GLN A 62 -13.20 3.45 2.68
CA GLN A 62 -13.66 2.16 3.20
C GLN A 62 -13.79 1.12 2.09
N ALA A 63 -14.39 1.51 0.95
CA ALA A 63 -14.50 0.66 -0.22
C ALA A 63 -13.12 0.31 -0.80
N SER A 64 -12.18 1.25 -0.84
CA SER A 64 -10.81 1.01 -1.32
C SER A 64 -10.07 -0.01 -0.47
N ILE A 65 -10.16 0.10 0.85
CA ILE A 65 -9.53 -0.85 1.77
C ILE A 65 -10.15 -2.25 1.61
N ALA A 66 -11.48 -2.34 1.57
CA ALA A 66 -12.18 -3.60 1.40
C ALA A 66 -11.84 -4.26 0.05
N ALA A 67 -11.85 -3.50 -1.04
CA ALA A 67 -11.50 -3.98 -2.37
C ALA A 67 -10.04 -4.45 -2.44
N SER A 68 -9.11 -3.70 -1.84
CA SER A 68 -7.69 -4.08 -1.80
C SER A 68 -7.46 -5.33 -0.94
N TRP A 69 -8.27 -5.55 0.10
CA TRP A 69 -8.18 -6.73 0.95
C TRP A 69 -8.66 -7.99 0.23
N ILE A 70 -9.80 -7.92 -0.45
CA ILE A 70 -10.38 -9.04 -1.21
C ILE A 70 -9.53 -9.34 -2.46
N ASN A 71 -8.95 -8.32 -3.08
CA ASN A 71 -8.15 -8.43 -4.30
C ASN A 71 -6.62 -8.36 -4.03
N MET A 72 -6.19 -8.78 -2.84
CA MET A 72 -4.77 -8.78 -2.48
C MET A 72 -3.92 -9.60 -3.46
N LEU A 73 -4.43 -10.74 -3.94
CA LEU A 73 -3.70 -11.61 -4.86
C LEU A 73 -3.50 -10.95 -6.24
N PRO A 74 -4.55 -10.45 -6.94
CA PRO A 74 -4.36 -9.63 -8.14
C PRO A 74 -3.43 -8.44 -7.94
N LEU A 75 -3.55 -7.71 -6.81
CA LEU A 75 -2.70 -6.57 -6.50
C LEU A 75 -1.22 -6.96 -6.35
N LEU A 76 -0.95 -8.11 -5.73
CA LEU A 76 0.40 -8.65 -5.57
C LEU A 76 1.01 -9.07 -6.91
N VAL A 77 0.23 -9.74 -7.76
CA VAL A 77 0.66 -10.13 -9.12
C VAL A 77 0.93 -8.88 -9.96
N PHE A 78 0.04 -7.89 -9.92
CA PHE A 78 0.25 -6.59 -10.58
C PHE A 78 1.53 -5.91 -10.08
N GLY A 79 1.74 -5.84 -8.76
CA GLY A 79 2.93 -5.27 -8.17
C GLY A 79 4.22 -5.98 -8.62
N LEU A 80 4.20 -7.32 -8.69
CA LEU A 80 5.35 -8.09 -9.16
C LEU A 80 5.67 -7.82 -10.64
N ILE A 81 4.65 -7.80 -11.50
CA ILE A 81 4.78 -7.44 -12.91
C ILE A 81 5.31 -6.01 -13.03
N TYR A 82 4.80 -5.09 -12.22
CA TYR A 82 5.21 -3.69 -12.21
C TYR A 82 6.68 -3.51 -11.83
N VAL A 83 7.18 -4.25 -10.83
CA VAL A 83 8.60 -4.26 -10.46
C VAL A 83 9.46 -4.77 -11.62
N ALA A 84 9.07 -5.88 -12.26
CA ALA A 84 9.80 -6.41 -13.41
C ALA A 84 9.85 -5.42 -14.58
N LEU A 85 8.71 -4.79 -14.91
CA LEU A 85 8.65 -3.74 -15.92
C LEU A 85 9.48 -2.51 -15.53
N GLY A 86 9.48 -2.13 -14.25
CA GLY A 86 10.29 -1.02 -13.71
C GLY A 86 11.79 -1.24 -13.89
N ILE A 87 12.28 -2.45 -13.61
CA ILE A 87 13.68 -2.83 -13.84
C ILE A 87 14.03 -2.66 -15.32
N ILE A 88 13.19 -3.18 -16.23
CA ILE A 88 13.38 -3.07 -17.68
C ILE A 88 13.32 -1.60 -18.13
N ALA A 89 12.38 -0.83 -17.58
CA ALA A 89 12.14 0.56 -17.92
C ALA A 89 13.29 1.51 -17.54
N ILE A 90 14.08 1.16 -16.52
CA ILE A 90 15.24 1.95 -16.06
C ILE A 90 16.47 1.72 -16.95
N VAL A 91 16.62 0.53 -17.56
CA VAL A 91 17.75 0.20 -18.44
C VAL A 91 18.02 1.26 -19.54
N PRO A 92 17.03 1.79 -20.27
CA PRO A 92 17.23 2.85 -21.25
C PRO A 92 17.33 4.23 -20.60
N PHE A 93 18.23 4.43 -19.62
CA PHE A 93 18.41 5.68 -18.88
C PHE A 93 17.09 6.23 -18.26
N GLY A 94 16.19 5.35 -17.82
CA GLY A 94 14.90 5.75 -17.23
C GLY A 94 13.84 6.22 -18.23
N LEU A 95 14.10 6.20 -19.54
CA LEU A 95 13.09 6.58 -20.55
C LEU A 95 11.87 5.66 -20.53
N GLY A 96 12.03 4.40 -20.15
CA GLY A 96 10.91 3.49 -19.98
C GLY A 96 9.94 3.95 -18.88
N LEU A 97 10.37 4.75 -17.90
CA LEU A 97 9.48 5.29 -16.87
C LEU A 97 8.48 6.31 -17.43
N LEU A 98 8.82 6.99 -18.53
CA LEU A 98 7.88 7.87 -19.24
C LEU A 98 6.73 7.10 -19.86
N VAL A 99 6.97 5.85 -20.27
CA VAL A 99 5.93 4.93 -20.78
C VAL A 99 5.24 4.22 -19.63
N LEU A 100 5.97 3.87 -18.58
CA LEU A 100 5.43 3.16 -17.42
C LEU A 100 4.39 4.01 -16.68
N GLY A 101 4.57 5.32 -16.57
CA GLY A 101 3.59 6.24 -15.99
C GLY A 101 2.18 6.12 -16.58
N PRO A 102 1.97 6.39 -17.89
CA PRO A 102 0.66 6.25 -18.51
C PRO A 102 0.13 4.81 -18.49
N VAL A 103 1.00 3.80 -18.66
CA VAL A 103 0.60 2.38 -18.55
C VAL A 103 0.04 2.06 -17.16
N THR A 104 0.66 2.59 -16.10
CA THR A 104 0.18 2.42 -14.72
C THR A 104 -1.21 3.00 -14.54
N ILE A 105 -1.44 4.21 -15.05
CA ILE A 105 -2.75 4.88 -14.95
C ILE A 105 -3.81 4.07 -15.70
N CYS A 106 -3.50 3.58 -16.90
CA CYS A 106 -4.40 2.72 -17.67
C CYS A 106 -4.70 1.40 -16.93
N ALA A 107 -3.70 0.77 -16.33
CA ALA A 107 -3.88 -0.47 -15.59
C ALA A 107 -4.74 -0.28 -14.33
N ILE A 108 -4.49 0.79 -13.56
CA ILE A 108 -5.31 1.14 -12.39
C ILE A 108 -6.76 1.40 -12.81
N TYR A 109 -6.97 2.13 -13.91
CA TYR A 109 -8.31 2.41 -14.41
C TYR A 109 -9.04 1.14 -14.87
N ALA A 110 -8.37 0.26 -15.62
CA ALA A 110 -8.94 -1.02 -16.02
C ALA A 110 -9.33 -1.88 -14.80
N SER A 111 -8.44 -1.98 -13.82
CA SER A 111 -8.71 -2.68 -12.56
C SER A 111 -9.87 -2.06 -11.77
N TYR A 112 -9.96 -0.73 -11.75
CA TYR A 112 -11.08 -0.02 -11.11
C TYR A 112 -12.42 -0.37 -11.78
N ARG A 113 -12.47 -0.35 -13.12
CA ARG A 113 -13.70 -0.68 -13.85
C ARG A 113 -14.14 -2.11 -13.63
N GLU A 114 -13.21 -3.06 -13.65
CA GLU A 114 -13.51 -4.48 -13.39
C GLU A 114 -14.06 -4.69 -11.97
N ILE A 115 -13.46 -4.03 -10.97
CA ILE A 115 -13.88 -4.22 -9.56
C ILE A 115 -15.19 -3.49 -9.23
N PHE A 116 -15.45 -2.32 -9.84
CA PHE A 116 -16.52 -1.42 -9.40
C PHE A 116 -17.60 -1.11 -10.46
N GLU A 117 -17.36 -1.34 -11.75
CA GLU A 117 -18.31 -1.00 -12.83
C GLU A 117 -18.92 -2.22 -13.54
N GLU A 118 -18.61 -3.44 -13.10
CA GLU A 118 -19.06 -4.65 -13.79
C GLU A 118 -20.48 -5.05 -13.36
N GLU A 119 -21.47 -4.45 -14.03
CA GLU A 119 -22.81 -5.02 -14.25
C GLU A 119 -22.83 -5.63 -15.68
N PRO A 120 -23.27 -6.89 -15.84
CA PRO A 120 -23.00 -7.71 -17.02
C PRO A 120 -23.78 -7.21 -18.25
N PRO A 121 -23.28 -7.40 -19.49
CA PRO A 121 -24.18 -7.43 -20.62
C PRO A 121 -25.11 -8.62 -20.41
N ALA A 122 -26.36 -8.32 -20.08
CA ALA A 122 -27.45 -9.27 -19.98
C ALA A 122 -27.39 -10.28 -21.14
N SER A 123 -27.02 -11.52 -20.84
CA SER A 123 -27.39 -12.66 -21.70
C SER A 123 -28.87 -12.99 -21.48
N GLY A 124 -29.71 -11.98 -21.69
CA GLY A 124 -31.14 -12.12 -21.89
C GLY A 124 -31.41 -12.61 -23.30
N ILE A 125 -31.06 -13.86 -23.59
CA ILE A 125 -31.66 -14.59 -24.72
C ILE A 125 -32.05 -15.99 -24.22
N ASN A 126 -33.21 -16.07 -23.58
CA ASN A 126 -34.11 -17.22 -23.75
C ASN A 126 -35.29 -16.73 -24.62
N LEU A 127 -35.01 -16.55 -25.91
CA LEU A 127 -36.04 -16.62 -26.93
C LEU A 127 -36.30 -18.12 -27.17
N ALA A 128 -37.53 -18.56 -26.93
CA ALA A 128 -38.08 -19.92 -27.10
C ALA A 128 -38.03 -20.86 -25.87
N LYS A 129 -39.13 -20.89 -25.10
CA LYS A 129 -40.17 -21.92 -25.25
C LYS A 129 -41.44 -21.56 -24.49
#